data_AF-A0A6N8G1Q6-F1
#
_entry.id   AF-A0A6N8G1Q6-F1
#
_cell.length_a   1.000
_cell.length_b   1.000
_cell.length_c   1.000
_cell.angle_alpha   90.00
_cell.angle_beta   90.00
_cell.angle_gamma   90.00
#
_symmetry.space_group_name_H-M   'P 1'
#
loop_
_entity.id
_entity.type
_entity.pdbx_description
1 polymer ?
#
loop_
_entity_poly.entity_id
_entity_poly.type
_entity_poly.pdbx_seq_one_letter_code
_entity_poly.pdbx_strand_id
1 'polypeptide(L)'
;MTLVTIPPPCELRMRGQIKKILGCISTEPIKVGDDVVKLRGYWLCYHDLYHIEVSCLQRIQIGKYKVSGIHGINSPVFHDSIIIPEYDGLLDEARVAFHEWLTRTSVFNTCKAICWILWLITQGINPVAVLIRHVRVLQKGCLAKTK
;
A
#
# COMPACT_ATOMS: atom_id res chain seq x y z
N MET A 1 -10.73 15.06 -17.43
CA MET A 1 -10.12 14.05 -16.54
C MET A 1 -10.29 14.57 -15.12
N THR A 2 -11.27 14.06 -14.38
CA THR A 2 -11.61 14.60 -13.06
C THR A 2 -10.58 14.09 -12.05
N LEU A 3 -9.77 15.00 -11.49
CA LEU A 3 -8.88 14.67 -10.38
C LEU A 3 -9.74 14.32 -9.17
N VAL A 4 -9.74 13.04 -8.78
CA VAL A 4 -10.28 12.61 -7.49
C VAL A 4 -9.21 12.89 -6.46
N THR A 5 -9.32 14.01 -5.76
CA THR A 5 -8.46 14.34 -4.63
C THR A 5 -8.83 13.41 -3.47
N ILE A 6 -7.99 12.39 -3.22
CA ILE A 6 -8.18 11.50 -2.08
C ILE A 6 -7.85 12.32 -0.81
N PRO A 7 -8.80 12.48 0.13
CA PRO A 7 -8.58 13.30 1.31
C PRO A 7 -7.50 12.69 2.22
N PRO A 8 -6.82 13.53 3.03
CA PRO A 8 -5.81 13.06 3.96
C PRO A 8 -6.42 12.09 4.98
N PRO A 9 -5.63 11.12 5.51
CA PRO A 9 -6.14 10.04 6.36
C PRO A 9 -6.92 10.49 7.60
N CYS A 10 -6.72 11.72 8.07
CA CYS A 10 -7.37 12.30 9.24
C CYS A 10 -8.86 12.66 9.05
N GLU A 11 -9.37 12.73 7.82
CA GLU A 11 -10.74 13.20 7.54
C GLU A 11 -11.77 12.07 7.34
N LEU A 12 -11.37 10.81 7.49
CA LEU A 12 -12.22 9.64 7.19
C LEU A 12 -12.96 9.14 8.45
N ARG A 13 -14.30 9.09 8.43
CA ARG A 13 -15.14 8.54 9.52
C ARG A 13 -15.50 7.07 9.29
N MET A 14 -15.45 6.25 10.36
CA MET A 14 -15.63 4.78 10.29
C MET A 14 -16.57 4.22 11.39
N ARG A 15 -17.34 3.16 11.10
CA ARG A 15 -18.29 2.48 12.03
C ARG A 15 -17.94 0.98 12.19
N GLY A 16 -17.80 0.52 13.45
CA GLY A 16 -17.69 -0.91 13.82
C GLY A 16 -16.77 -1.13 15.04
N GLN A 17 -17.30 -1.14 16.27
CA GLN A 17 -16.50 -0.87 17.48
C GLN A 17 -15.29 -1.81 17.72
N ILE A 18 -15.40 -3.13 17.58
CA ILE A 18 -14.30 -4.06 17.94
C ILE A 18 -13.28 -4.24 16.82
N LYS A 19 -13.75 -4.47 15.59
CA LYS A 19 -12.89 -4.58 14.40
C LYS A 19 -12.10 -3.28 14.15
N LYS A 20 -12.69 -2.12 14.48
CA LYS A 20 -12.05 -0.80 14.43
C LYS A 20 -10.97 -0.63 15.49
N ILE A 21 -11.19 -1.10 16.72
CA ILE A 21 -10.16 -1.05 17.78
C ILE A 21 -8.93 -1.86 17.38
N LEU A 22 -9.13 -3.01 16.73
CA LEU A 22 -8.03 -3.84 16.25
C LEU A 22 -7.40 -3.34 14.94
N GLY A 23 -8.06 -2.41 14.23
CA GLY A 23 -7.60 -1.87 12.96
C GLY A 23 -7.82 -2.80 11.76
N CYS A 24 -8.75 -3.75 11.86
CA CYS A 24 -9.11 -4.69 10.79
C CYS A 24 -10.02 -4.03 9.74
N ILE A 25 -9.50 -2.99 9.06
CA ILE A 25 -10.30 -2.11 8.19
C ILE A 25 -10.05 -2.28 6.70
N SER A 26 -9.17 -3.22 6.32
CA SER A 26 -8.67 -3.37 4.95
C SER A 26 -9.79 -3.49 3.90
N THR A 27 -10.90 -4.16 4.21
CA THR A 27 -12.02 -4.34 3.27
C THR A 27 -13.16 -3.34 3.45
N GLU A 28 -13.04 -2.41 4.41
CA GLU A 28 -14.07 -1.39 4.62
C GLU A 28 -14.06 -0.37 3.49
N PRO A 29 -15.24 0.02 2.96
CA PRO A 29 -15.33 1.08 1.97
C PRO A 29 -14.82 2.40 2.54
N ILE A 30 -14.06 3.12 1.73
CA ILE A 30 -13.59 4.46 2.08
C ILE A 30 -14.78 5.42 2.00
N LYS A 31 -14.97 6.22 3.05
CA LYS A 31 -16.06 7.19 3.15
C LYS A 31 -15.54 8.60 3.38
N VAL A 32 -16.09 9.56 2.65
CA VAL A 32 -15.82 10.99 2.81
C VAL A 32 -17.16 11.65 3.15
N GLY A 33 -17.30 12.12 4.39
CA GLY A 33 -18.62 12.46 4.93
C GLY A 33 -19.52 11.21 4.98
N ASP A 34 -20.70 11.31 4.37
CA ASP A 34 -21.66 10.20 4.27
C ASP A 34 -21.52 9.40 2.95
N ASP A 35 -20.69 9.87 2.02
CA ASP A 35 -20.53 9.26 0.71
C ASP A 35 -19.41 8.21 0.67
N VAL A 36 -19.66 7.12 -0.07
CA VAL A 36 -18.63 6.11 -0.36
C VAL A 36 -17.83 6.51 -1.58
N VAL A 37 -16.51 6.49 -1.48
CA VAL A 37 -15.62 6.80 -2.60
C VAL A 37 -15.77 5.71 -3.67
N LYS A 38 -16.14 6.13 -4.88
CA LYS A 38 -16.25 5.25 -6.05
C LYS A 38 -15.27 5.67 -7.14
N LEU A 39 -14.61 4.70 -7.74
CA LEU A 39 -13.86 4.87 -8.98
C LEU A 39 -14.57 4.10 -10.10
N ARG A 40 -15.07 4.81 -11.11
CA ARG A 40 -15.80 4.22 -12.26
C ARG A 40 -16.95 3.28 -11.83
N GLY A 41 -17.66 3.62 -10.77
CA GLY A 41 -18.79 2.83 -10.24
C GLY A 41 -18.43 1.77 -9.19
N TYR A 42 -17.15 1.44 -9.02
CA TYR A 42 -16.68 0.49 -8.01
C TYR A 42 -16.32 1.21 -6.70
N TRP A 43 -16.77 0.69 -5.57
CA TRP A 43 -16.36 1.21 -4.25
C TRP A 43 -14.89 0.88 -4.00
N LEU A 44 -14.13 1.87 -3.53
CA LEU A 44 -12.76 1.66 -3.09
C LEU A 44 -12.74 1.28 -1.61
N CYS A 45 -12.00 0.23 -1.26
CA CYS A 45 -11.71 -0.11 0.12
C CYS A 45 -10.29 0.32 0.51
N TYR A 46 -9.97 0.24 1.81
CA TYR A 46 -8.64 0.62 2.31
C TYR A 46 -7.51 -0.23 1.71
N HIS A 47 -7.76 -1.50 1.40
CA HIS A 47 -6.83 -2.36 0.68
C HIS A 47 -6.46 -1.74 -0.67
N ASP A 48 -7.46 -1.40 -1.49
CA ASP A 48 -7.25 -0.81 -2.81
C ASP A 48 -6.47 0.51 -2.69
N LEU A 49 -6.77 1.32 -1.68
CA LEU A 49 -6.05 2.56 -1.42
C LEU A 49 -4.56 2.31 -1.14
N TYR A 50 -4.20 1.32 -0.31
CA TYR A 50 -2.80 1.04 -0.01
C TYR A 50 -2.04 0.57 -1.25
N HIS A 51 -2.68 -0.24 -2.09
CA HIS A 51 -2.12 -0.67 -3.37
C HIS A 51 -1.89 0.55 -4.29
N ILE A 52 -2.86 1.45 -4.39
CA ILE A 52 -2.75 2.69 -5.18
C ILE A 52 -1.64 3.60 -4.61
N GLU A 53 -1.56 3.79 -3.30
CA GLU A 53 -0.55 4.62 -2.66
C GLU A 53 0.86 4.09 -2.93
N VAL A 54 1.07 2.78 -2.79
CA VAL A 54 2.36 2.13 -3.08
C VAL A 54 2.69 2.19 -4.57
N SER A 55 1.69 2.11 -5.45
CA SER A 55 1.88 2.25 -6.90
C SER A 55 2.39 3.62 -7.34
N CYS A 56 2.02 4.66 -6.58
CA CYS A 56 2.51 6.02 -6.82
C CYS A 56 3.96 6.22 -6.35
N LEU A 57 4.55 5.24 -5.67
CA LEU A 57 5.92 5.31 -5.16
C LEU A 57 6.88 4.63 -6.13
N GLN A 58 8.12 5.14 -6.19
CA GLN A 58 9.19 4.47 -6.93
C GLN A 58 9.29 3.00 -6.52
N ARG A 59 9.46 2.13 -7.52
CA ARG A 59 9.65 0.70 -7.30
C ARG A 59 10.90 0.42 -6.47
N ILE A 60 10.81 -0.57 -5.60
CA ILE A 60 11.95 -1.06 -4.82
C ILE A 60 12.29 -2.49 -5.25
N GLN A 61 13.55 -2.86 -5.09
CA GLN A 61 14.01 -4.23 -5.29
C GLN A 61 13.72 -5.06 -4.03
N ILE A 62 13.10 -6.23 -4.20
CA ILE A 62 12.92 -7.26 -3.16
C ILE A 62 13.34 -8.61 -3.76
N GLY A 63 14.36 -9.25 -3.20
CA GLY A 63 15.01 -10.40 -3.83
C GLY A 63 15.47 -10.06 -5.25
N LYS A 64 15.11 -10.90 -6.23
CA LYS A 64 15.38 -10.65 -7.66
C LYS A 64 14.31 -9.80 -8.38
N TYR A 65 13.22 -9.43 -7.70
CA TYR A 65 12.08 -8.75 -8.29
C TYR A 65 12.01 -7.25 -7.96
N LYS A 66 11.44 -6.45 -8.87
CA LYS A 66 11.03 -5.07 -8.59
C LYS A 66 9.54 -5.05 -8.31
N VAL A 67 9.15 -4.45 -7.19
CA VAL A 67 7.76 -4.42 -6.73
C VAL A 67 7.19 -3.01 -6.78
N SER A 68 5.90 -2.87 -7.07
CA SER A 68 5.18 -1.57 -7.13
C SER A 68 3.90 -1.56 -6.31
N GLY A 69 3.51 -2.66 -5.67
CA GLY A 69 2.23 -2.77 -4.98
C GLY A 69 1.04 -3.03 -5.92
N ILE A 70 1.16 -2.89 -7.23
CA ILE A 70 0.13 -3.31 -8.21
C ILE A 70 0.74 -3.94 -9.45
N HIS A 71 1.87 -4.62 -9.28
CA HIS A 71 2.70 -5.09 -10.39
C HIS A 71 2.01 -6.17 -11.23
N GLY A 72 0.92 -6.77 -10.75
CA GLY A 72 0.00 -7.60 -11.53
C GLY A 72 -0.88 -6.82 -12.52
N ILE A 73 -0.93 -5.49 -12.43
CA ILE A 73 -1.64 -4.61 -13.37
C ILE A 73 -0.63 -3.98 -14.33
N ASN A 74 -0.60 -4.47 -15.56
CA ASN A 74 0.28 -3.94 -16.61
C ASN A 74 -0.28 -2.65 -17.22
N SER A 75 0.07 -1.50 -16.63
CA SER A 75 -0.38 -0.20 -17.09
C SER A 75 0.74 0.85 -17.03
N PRO A 76 1.02 1.57 -18.13
CA PRO A 76 2.04 2.62 -18.16
C PRO A 76 1.69 3.81 -17.25
N VAL A 77 0.45 3.90 -16.76
CA VAL A 77 0.02 4.92 -15.78
C VAL A 77 0.70 4.72 -14.42
N PHE A 78 1.08 3.49 -14.09
CA PHE A 78 1.60 3.14 -12.77
C PHE A 78 3.07 2.69 -12.78
N HIS A 79 3.68 2.59 -13.97
CA HIS A 79 5.01 2.02 -14.12
C HIS A 79 5.85 2.80 -15.13
N ASP A 80 6.90 3.45 -14.64
CA ASP A 80 7.83 4.24 -15.47
C ASP A 80 8.79 3.39 -16.33
N SER A 81 8.72 2.06 -16.25
CA SER A 81 9.48 1.17 -17.12
C SER A 81 8.69 -0.08 -17.47
N ILE A 82 9.13 -0.75 -18.55
CA ILE A 82 8.60 -2.03 -19.02
C ILE A 82 8.49 -3.00 -17.84
N ILE A 83 7.31 -3.61 -17.73
CA ILE A 83 7.02 -4.64 -16.74
C ILE A 83 7.55 -5.95 -17.27
N ILE A 84 8.41 -6.59 -16.47
CA ILE A 84 9.02 -7.87 -16.82
C ILE A 84 8.07 -8.98 -16.32
N PRO A 85 7.81 -10.06 -17.09
CA PRO A 85 6.86 -11.12 -16.73
C PRO A 85 7.18 -11.88 -15.43
N GLU A 86 8.39 -11.70 -14.91
CA GLU A 86 8.82 -12.21 -13.60
C GLU A 86 8.16 -11.40 -12.47
N TYR A 87 6.85 -11.49 -12.35
CA TYR A 87 6.06 -10.88 -11.29
C TYR A 87 5.92 -11.85 -10.10
N ASP A 88 6.05 -11.31 -8.89
CA ASP A 88 5.70 -12.02 -7.66
C ASP A 88 4.71 -11.18 -6.85
N GLY A 89 3.45 -11.61 -6.83
CA GLY A 89 2.38 -10.91 -6.13
C GLY A 89 2.52 -10.93 -4.61
N LEU A 90 3.17 -11.94 -4.04
CA LEU A 90 3.38 -12.01 -2.59
C LEU A 90 4.41 -10.98 -2.14
N LEU A 91 5.43 -10.68 -2.95
CA LEU A 91 6.38 -9.61 -2.64
C LEU A 91 5.76 -8.20 -2.74
N ASP A 92 4.77 -8.03 -3.61
CA ASP A 92 3.97 -6.81 -3.66
C ASP A 92 3.12 -6.65 -2.39
N GLU A 93 2.43 -7.71 -1.96
CA GLU A 93 1.67 -7.72 -0.71
C GLU A 93 2.57 -7.46 0.51
N ALA A 94 3.78 -8.02 0.52
CA ALA A 94 4.76 -7.74 1.57
C ALA A 94 5.13 -6.25 1.62
N ARG A 95 5.34 -5.61 0.46
CA ARG A 95 5.60 -4.16 0.40
C ARG A 95 4.38 -3.36 0.86
N VAL A 96 3.18 -3.74 0.44
CA VAL A 96 1.92 -3.09 0.86
C VAL A 96 1.73 -3.20 2.36
N ALA A 97 2.01 -4.36 2.97
CA ALA A 97 1.93 -4.54 4.41
C ALA A 97 2.90 -3.62 5.18
N PHE A 98 4.14 -3.45 4.69
CA PHE A 98 5.06 -2.46 5.28
C PHE A 98 4.54 -1.03 5.14
N HIS A 99 3.96 -0.69 3.99
CA HIS A 99 3.36 0.63 3.77
C HIS A 99 2.19 0.90 4.70
N GLU A 100 1.29 -0.07 4.82
CA GLU A 100 0.13 -0.02 5.70
C GLU A 100 0.56 0.13 7.17
N TRP A 101 1.53 -0.67 7.63
CA TRP A 101 2.07 -0.56 8.98
C TRP A 101 2.72 0.79 9.28
N LEU A 102 3.47 1.37 8.34
CA LEU A 102 4.15 2.66 8.53
C LEU A 102 3.22 3.86 8.47
N THR A 103 2.21 3.84 7.60
CA THR A 103 1.32 5.00 7.37
C THR A 103 0.11 4.98 8.29
N ARG A 104 -0.33 3.79 8.70
CA ARG A 104 -1.56 3.57 9.48
C ARG A 104 -1.33 2.44 10.47
N THR A 105 -0.47 2.67 11.45
CA THR A 105 -0.12 1.65 12.45
C THR A 105 -1.35 1.25 13.28
N SER A 106 -1.65 -0.04 13.29
CA SER A 106 -2.66 -0.67 14.14
C SER A 106 -2.14 -2.02 14.64
N VAL A 107 -2.82 -2.63 15.62
CA VAL A 107 -2.46 -3.98 16.10
C VAL A 107 -2.52 -4.98 14.93
N PHE A 108 -3.60 -4.95 14.15
CA PHE A 108 -3.75 -5.79 12.98
C PHE A 108 -2.63 -5.59 11.95
N ASN A 109 -2.31 -4.33 11.63
CA ASN A 109 -1.28 -4.01 10.62
C ASN A 109 0.12 -4.41 11.11
N THR A 110 0.36 -4.32 12.41
CA THR A 110 1.60 -4.80 13.03
C THR A 110 1.70 -6.32 12.93
N CYS A 111 0.64 -7.07 13.26
CA CYS A 111 0.61 -8.52 13.09
C CYS A 111 0.81 -8.92 11.62
N LYS A 112 0.12 -8.25 10.69
CA LYS A 112 0.28 -8.46 9.25
C LYS A 112 1.73 -8.23 8.81
N ALA A 113 2.35 -7.13 9.23
CA ALA A 113 3.75 -6.85 8.94
C ALA A 113 4.69 -7.93 9.51
N ILE A 114 4.47 -8.41 10.74
CA ILE A 114 5.25 -9.50 11.34
C ILE A 114 5.12 -10.78 10.51
N CYS A 115 3.91 -11.15 10.09
CA CYS A 115 3.71 -12.32 9.22
C CYS A 115 4.50 -12.21 7.91
N TRP A 116 4.49 -11.03 7.27
CA TRP A 116 5.27 -10.80 6.06
C TRP A 116 6.77 -10.77 6.29
N ILE A 117 7.24 -10.25 7.43
CA ILE A 117 8.65 -10.30 7.83
C ILE A 117 9.09 -11.75 7.96
N LEU A 118 8.33 -12.59 8.67
CA LEU A 118 8.63 -14.01 8.83
C LEU A 118 8.66 -14.72 7.48
N TRP A 119 7.68 -14.46 6.61
CA TRP A 119 7.65 -15.04 5.28
C TRP A 119 8.84 -14.60 4.41
N LEU A 120 9.24 -13.33 4.43
CA LEU A 120 10.44 -12.87 3.71
C LEU A 120 11.71 -13.59 4.18
N ILE A 121 11.83 -13.85 5.49
CA ILE A 121 12.95 -14.61 6.05
C ILE A 121 12.96 -16.04 5.50
N THR A 122 11.80 -16.71 5.39
CA THR A 122 11.76 -18.07 4.81
C THR A 122 12.14 -18.10 3.33
N GLN A 123 12.00 -16.98 2.61
CA GLN A 123 12.45 -16.81 1.23
C GLN A 123 13.93 -16.39 1.12
N GLY A 124 14.66 -16.27 2.23
CA GLY A 124 16.06 -15.79 2.25
C GLY A 124 16.20 -14.30 1.94
N ILE A 125 15.13 -13.52 2.07
CA ILE A 125 15.11 -12.08 1.78
C ILE A 125 15.23 -11.30 3.08
N ASN A 126 16.17 -10.35 3.15
CA ASN A 126 16.36 -9.50 4.32
C ASN A 126 15.21 -8.48 4.47
N PRO A 127 14.31 -8.61 5.48
CA PRO A 127 13.16 -7.72 5.63
C PRO A 127 13.54 -6.30 6.05
N VAL A 128 14.62 -6.14 6.81
CA VAL A 128 15.12 -4.83 7.23
C VAL A 128 15.60 -4.03 6.01
N ALA A 129 16.27 -4.69 5.07
CA ALA A 129 16.69 -4.05 3.82
C ALA A 129 15.49 -3.59 2.98
N VAL A 130 14.42 -4.40 2.93
CA VAL A 130 13.15 -4.03 2.27
C VAL A 130 12.54 -2.79 2.93
N LEU A 131 12.44 -2.80 4.26
CA LEU A 131 11.89 -1.68 5.03
C LEU A 131 12.67 -0.38 4.79
N ILE A 132 14.01 -0.42 4.87
CA ILE A 132 14.87 0.75 4.63
C ILE A 132 14.66 1.30 3.22
N ARG A 133 14.60 0.43 2.20
CA ARG A 133 14.34 0.84 0.80
C ARG A 133 12.99 1.52 0.68
N HIS A 134 11.96 0.96 1.30
CA HIS A 134 10.61 1.53 1.26
C HIS A 134 10.53 2.89 1.96
N VAL A 135 11.11 3.03 3.15
CA VAL A 135 11.19 4.30 3.89
C VAL A 135 11.92 5.37 3.08
N ARG A 136 13.04 5.02 2.42
CA ARG A 136 13.77 5.97 1.55
C ARG A 136 12.90 6.49 0.42
N VAL A 137 12.10 5.63 -0.21
CA VAL A 137 11.19 6.05 -1.29
C VAL A 137 10.05 6.92 -0.73
N LEU A 138 9.50 6.58 0.43
CA LEU A 138 8.49 7.41 1.11
C LEU A 138 9.02 8.82 1.40
N GLN A 139 10.23 8.93 1.93
CA GLN A 139 10.87 10.23 2.21
C GLN A 139 11.07 11.05 0.93
N LYS A 140 11.54 10.43 -0.16
CA LYS A 140 11.68 11.10 -1.47
C LYS A 140 10.34 11.59 -2.02
N GLY A 141 9.29 10.76 -1.93
CA GLY A 141 7.94 11.12 -2.36
C GLY A 141 7.34 12.26 -1.53
N CYS A 142 7.62 12.32 -0.22
CA CYS A 142 7.19 13.40 0.65
C CYS A 142 7.87 14.73 0.28
N LEU A 143 9.20 14.72 0.11
CA LEU A 143 9.97 15.91 -0.27
C LEU A 143 9.62 16.46 -1.67
N ALA A 144 9.17 15.60 -2.59
CA ALA A 144 8.73 16.02 -3.91
C ALA A 144 7.37 16.75 -3.92
N LYS A 145 6.54 16.56 -2.88
CA LYS A 145 5.23 17.24 -2.74
C LYS A 145 5.31 18.61 -2.04
N THR A 146 6.47 18.98 -1.50
CA THR A 146 6.69 20.25 -0.78
C THR A 146 7.37 21.32 -1.66
N LYS A 147 7.63 21.01 -2.93
CA LYS A 147 8.12 21.95 -3.96
C LYS A 147 7.00 22.20 -4.95
#